data_AF-A0A6P8J8L8-F1
#
_entry.id   AF-A0A6P8J8L8-F1
#
_cell.length_a   1.000
_cell.length_b   1.000
_cell.length_c   1.000
_cell.angle_alpha   90.00
_cell.angle_beta   90.00
_cell.angle_gamma   90.00
#
_symmetry.space_group_name_H-M   'P 1'
#
loop_
_entity.id
_entity.type
_entity.pdbx_description
1 polymer ?
#
loop_
_entity_poly.entity_id
_entity_poly.type
_entity_poly.pdbx_seq_one_letter_code
_entity_poly.pdbx_strand_id
1 'polypeptide(L)'
;MMSGQPLGSRVWLLSGVLLVTFAGTDAYGFGRCPNYPSMPKFNMSRVLGHWYEVERSFYLPEIASGCTTFQFEPYNKGEQSKFSNFKLAVAIKNINRITGNPNVNIGYATPENSRSSIMDFKFTTRFPDVIARLLPGSGKYQVLYTDYENFAILWSCGSIGSLGHSDQIWILGRDRDFEVDVRSKVYDVLKRLSLDPERLIISKNKQCPEAL
;
A
#
# COMPACT_ATOMS: atom_id res chain seq x y z
N MET A 1 43.70 -22.18 63.19
CA MET A 1 44.38 -21.52 62.06
C MET A 1 43.86 -22.13 60.76
N MET A 2 43.15 -21.31 59.97
CA MET A 2 42.91 -21.36 58.51
C MET A 2 42.41 -22.69 57.90
N SER A 3 41.10 -22.89 57.66
CA SER A 3 40.26 -22.39 56.54
C SER A 3 40.69 -22.83 55.14
N GLY A 4 39.87 -23.64 54.45
CA GLY A 4 40.05 -23.95 53.02
C GLY A 4 39.06 -24.98 52.44
N GLN A 5 37.78 -24.61 52.29
CA GLN A 5 36.90 -25.05 51.20
C GLN A 5 36.94 -23.97 50.09
N PRO A 6 36.33 -24.10 48.90
CA PRO A 6 35.78 -25.25 48.15
C PRO A 6 36.21 -25.19 46.66
N LEU A 7 35.67 -26.05 45.76
CA LEU A 7 35.00 -25.57 44.53
C LEU A 7 34.39 -26.74 43.73
N GLY A 8 33.06 -26.78 43.70
CA GLY A 8 32.30 -27.62 42.76
C GLY A 8 32.42 -27.05 41.34
N SER A 9 32.70 -27.94 40.38
CA SER A 9 32.73 -27.61 38.96
C SER A 9 31.30 -27.30 38.47
N ARG A 10 31.07 -26.04 38.10
CA ARG A 10 29.82 -25.56 37.49
C ARG A 10 29.82 -25.95 36.01
N VAL A 11 28.92 -26.85 35.64
CA VAL A 11 28.57 -27.12 34.23
C VAL A 11 27.78 -25.92 33.70
N TRP A 12 28.39 -25.13 32.82
CA TRP A 12 27.70 -24.05 32.11
C TRP A 12 27.07 -24.61 30.85
N LEU A 13 25.75 -24.89 30.89
CA LEU A 13 24.96 -25.12 29.69
C LEU A 13 24.69 -23.77 29.03
N LEU A 14 25.47 -23.44 28.00
CA LEU A 14 25.17 -22.33 27.09
C LEU A 14 23.99 -22.74 26.22
N SER A 15 22.77 -22.41 26.66
CA SER A 15 21.58 -22.50 25.82
C SER A 15 21.68 -21.40 24.75
N GLY A 16 22.16 -21.78 23.57
CA GLY A 16 22.15 -20.93 22.39
C GLY A 16 20.71 -20.75 21.91
N VAL A 17 20.07 -19.65 22.30
CA VAL A 17 18.81 -19.21 21.70
C VAL A 17 19.16 -18.75 20.28
N LEU A 18 18.93 -19.64 19.30
CA LEU A 18 18.95 -19.28 17.89
C LEU A 18 17.72 -18.42 17.62
N LEU A 19 17.88 -17.10 17.76
CA LEU A 19 16.92 -16.12 17.27
C LEU A 19 16.94 -16.19 15.74
N VAL A 20 16.08 -17.06 15.17
CA VAL A 20 15.72 -16.96 13.76
C VAL A 20 14.91 -15.66 13.64
N THR A 21 15.58 -14.57 13.30
CA THR A 21 14.90 -13.34 12.88
C THR A 21 14.27 -13.64 11.52
N PHE A 22 13.04 -14.14 11.54
CA PHE A 22 12.15 -13.96 10.40
C PHE A 22 11.97 -12.44 10.28
N ALA A 23 12.72 -11.82 9.37
CA ALA A 23 12.36 -10.52 8.84
C ALA A 23 11.15 -10.73 7.90
N GLY A 24 10.05 -11.26 8.43
CA GLY A 24 8.75 -11.03 7.85
C GLY A 24 8.50 -9.55 8.04
N THR A 25 8.47 -8.79 6.96
CA THR A 25 8.01 -7.41 7.02
C THR A 25 6.52 -7.48 7.24
N ASP A 26 6.09 -7.62 8.49
CA ASP A 26 4.68 -7.47 8.88
C ASP A 26 4.16 -6.11 8.36
N ALA A 27 2.84 -5.93 8.30
CA ALA A 27 2.24 -4.62 8.01
C ALA A 27 2.62 -3.53 9.05
N TYR A 28 3.39 -3.92 10.05
CA TYR A 28 3.98 -3.12 11.10
C TYR A 28 5.47 -3.42 11.18
N GLY A 29 6.29 -2.37 11.17
CA GLY A 29 7.73 -2.51 11.33
C GLY A 29 8.26 -1.57 12.41
N PHE A 30 9.44 -1.88 12.93
CA PHE A 30 10.15 -0.98 13.83
C PHE A 30 10.82 0.17 13.06
N GLY A 31 10.94 1.33 13.71
CA GLY A 31 11.57 2.51 13.12
C GLY A 31 10.75 3.19 12.03
N ARG A 32 11.43 3.95 11.17
CA ARG A 32 10.80 4.75 10.10
C ARG A 32 10.34 3.86 8.94
N CYS A 33 9.38 4.38 8.16
CA CYS A 33 8.97 3.78 6.90
C CYS A 33 10.19 3.47 6.00
N PRO A 34 10.20 2.32 5.32
CA PRO A 34 11.22 2.03 4.32
C PRO A 34 11.16 3.07 3.21
N ASN A 35 12.34 3.41 2.68
CA ASN A 35 12.45 4.40 1.61
C ASN A 35 12.63 3.68 0.27
N TYR A 36 11.59 3.69 -0.55
CA TYR A 36 11.65 3.18 -1.91
C TYR A 36 11.93 4.33 -2.88
N PRO A 37 12.94 4.22 -3.76
CA PRO A 37 13.15 5.23 -4.78
C PRO A 37 11.94 5.32 -5.71
N SER A 38 11.71 6.51 -6.27
CA SER A 38 10.70 6.69 -7.32
C SER A 38 10.93 5.70 -8.45
N MET A 39 9.84 5.13 -8.97
CA MET A 39 9.88 4.21 -10.10
C MET A 39 10.59 4.89 -11.30
N PRO A 40 11.64 4.27 -11.88
CA PRO A 40 12.33 4.82 -13.03
C PRO A 40 11.40 4.96 -14.24
N LYS A 41 11.53 6.08 -14.98
CA LYS A 41 10.74 6.38 -16.19
C LYS A 41 9.21 6.30 -15.97
N PHE A 42 8.76 6.59 -14.75
CA PHE A 42 7.35 6.61 -14.42
C PHE A 42 6.59 7.59 -15.32
N ASN A 43 5.55 7.10 -16.00
CA ASN A 43 4.69 7.89 -16.87
C ASN A 43 3.29 8.00 -16.26
N MET A 44 3.00 9.15 -15.63
CA MET A 44 1.69 9.43 -15.02
C MET A 44 0.53 9.32 -16.02
N SER A 45 0.72 9.75 -17.27
CA SER A 45 -0.34 9.70 -18.30
C SER A 45 -0.81 8.27 -18.58
N ARG A 46 0.07 7.27 -18.42
CA ARG A 46 -0.28 5.86 -18.62
C ARG A 46 -0.98 5.21 -17.41
N VAL A 47 -0.95 5.86 -16.25
CA VAL A 47 -1.67 5.41 -15.04
C VAL A 47 -3.14 5.80 -15.08
N LEU A 48 -3.52 6.75 -15.94
CA LEU A 48 -4.89 7.21 -16.08
C LEU A 48 -5.88 6.07 -16.39
N GLY A 49 -7.15 6.35 -16.12
CA GLY A 49 -8.26 5.46 -16.35
C GLY A 49 -8.64 4.64 -15.13
N HIS A 50 -9.33 3.53 -15.41
CA HIS A 50 -9.96 2.68 -14.43
C HIS A 50 -9.02 1.58 -13.92
N TRP A 51 -9.11 1.27 -12.63
CA TRP A 51 -8.40 0.19 -11.97
C TRP A 51 -9.30 -0.48 -10.94
N TYR A 52 -9.18 -1.80 -10.83
CA TYR A 52 -9.78 -2.62 -9.78
C TYR A 52 -8.74 -2.89 -8.70
N GLU A 53 -9.12 -2.82 -7.43
CA GLU A 53 -8.25 -3.29 -6.34
C GLU A 53 -8.30 -4.81 -6.27
N VAL A 54 -7.38 -5.53 -6.91
CA VAL A 54 -7.45 -7.00 -7.03
C VAL A 54 -7.01 -7.69 -5.73
N GLU A 55 -5.95 -7.20 -5.12
CA GLU A 55 -5.43 -7.71 -3.84
C GLU A 55 -4.97 -6.53 -3.00
N ARG A 56 -4.96 -6.70 -1.68
CA ARG A 56 -4.49 -5.64 -0.76
C ARG A 56 -4.01 -6.21 0.56
N SER A 57 -3.26 -5.43 1.32
CA SER A 57 -3.02 -5.71 2.73
C SER A 57 -4.34 -5.65 3.53
N PHE A 58 -4.43 -6.44 4.59
CA PHE A 58 -5.57 -6.41 5.50
C PHE A 58 -5.59 -5.09 6.29
N TYR A 59 -6.72 -4.36 6.24
CA TYR A 59 -7.01 -3.33 7.24
C TYR A 59 -8.52 -3.31 7.60
N LEU A 60 -8.83 -3.05 8.88
CA LEU A 60 -10.15 -3.26 9.49
C LEU A 60 -11.34 -2.54 8.81
N PRO A 61 -11.24 -1.28 8.37
CA PRO A 61 -12.32 -0.54 7.70
C PRO A 61 -12.94 -1.21 6.48
N GLU A 62 -12.26 -2.15 5.82
CA GLU A 62 -12.72 -2.72 4.55
C GLU A 62 -13.39 -4.08 4.66
N ILE A 63 -13.60 -4.59 5.87
CA ILE A 63 -14.24 -5.89 6.08
C ILE A 63 -15.66 -5.92 5.47
N ALA A 64 -16.35 -4.77 5.53
CA ALA A 64 -17.71 -4.58 5.01
C ALA A 64 -17.76 -4.01 3.58
N SER A 65 -16.63 -3.60 2.99
CA SER A 65 -16.58 -3.07 1.63
C SER A 65 -15.99 -4.10 0.65
N GLY A 66 -16.32 -3.93 -0.62
CA GLY A 66 -15.71 -4.66 -1.73
C GLY A 66 -16.01 -3.95 -3.04
N CYS A 67 -15.66 -4.59 -4.15
CA CYS A 67 -15.81 -3.98 -5.48
C CYS A 67 -15.12 -2.62 -5.56
N THR A 68 -13.97 -2.50 -4.91
CA THR A 68 -13.22 -1.26 -4.82
C THR A 68 -12.59 -0.98 -6.17
N THR A 69 -12.83 0.23 -6.67
CA THR A 69 -12.30 0.71 -7.94
C THR A 69 -11.69 2.08 -7.77
N PHE A 70 -10.62 2.32 -8.50
CA PHE A 70 -9.90 3.57 -8.57
C PHE A 70 -10.04 4.14 -9.97
N GLN A 71 -10.43 5.39 -10.08
CA GLN A 71 -10.48 6.14 -11.32
C GLN A 71 -9.48 7.30 -11.22
N PHE A 72 -8.52 7.32 -12.14
CA PHE A 72 -7.51 8.37 -12.24
C PHE A 72 -7.70 9.19 -13.50
N GLU A 73 -7.89 10.50 -13.33
CA GLU A 73 -8.09 11.43 -14.45
C GLU A 73 -7.18 12.64 -14.31
N PRO A 74 -6.83 13.35 -15.41
CA PRO A 74 -6.15 14.63 -15.29
C PRO A 74 -7.00 15.59 -14.46
N TYR A 75 -6.43 16.19 -13.41
CA TYR A 75 -7.15 17.15 -12.59
C TYR A 75 -7.60 18.36 -13.42
N ASN A 76 -6.72 18.82 -14.32
CA ASN A 76 -7.03 19.78 -15.36
C ASN A 76 -6.63 19.20 -16.72
N LYS A 77 -7.55 19.18 -17.70
CA LYS A 77 -7.29 18.62 -19.04
C LYS A 77 -6.09 19.27 -19.74
N GLY A 78 -5.83 20.55 -19.49
CA GLY A 78 -4.69 21.28 -20.06
C GLY A 78 -3.33 20.98 -19.42
N GLU A 79 -3.29 20.31 -18.27
CA GLU A 79 -2.04 19.97 -17.57
C GLU A 79 -1.54 18.56 -17.91
N GLN A 80 -2.24 17.84 -18.78
CA GLN A 80 -1.84 16.51 -19.22
C GLN A 80 -0.55 16.61 -20.05
N SER A 81 0.58 16.35 -19.42
CA SER A 81 1.90 16.35 -20.03
C SER A 81 2.33 14.93 -20.37
N LYS A 82 2.93 14.76 -21.56
CA LYS A 82 3.60 13.51 -21.94
C LYS A 82 4.94 13.32 -21.22
N PHE A 83 5.54 14.39 -20.70
CA PHE A 83 6.94 14.41 -20.26
C PHE A 83 7.11 14.71 -18.77
N SER A 84 6.03 15.01 -18.05
CA SER A 84 6.07 15.31 -16.62
C SER A 84 4.83 14.78 -15.91
N ASN A 85 5.02 14.39 -14.66
CA ASN A 85 3.93 14.07 -13.76
C ASN A 85 3.13 15.34 -13.44
N PHE A 86 1.82 15.20 -13.39
CA PHE A 86 0.86 16.28 -13.16
C PHE A 86 -0.15 15.84 -12.09
N LYS A 87 -0.95 16.79 -11.62
CA LYS A 87 -1.98 16.53 -10.61
C LYS A 87 -3.11 15.67 -11.18
N LEU A 88 -3.50 14.64 -10.45
CA LEU A 88 -4.61 13.76 -10.82
C LEU A 88 -5.86 14.08 -10.01
N ALA A 89 -7.03 14.00 -10.65
CA ALA A 89 -8.27 13.73 -9.95
C ALA A 89 -8.34 12.23 -9.63
N VAL A 90 -8.77 11.90 -8.42
CA VAL A 90 -8.89 10.53 -7.92
C VAL A 90 -10.32 10.31 -7.47
N ALA A 91 -10.95 9.24 -7.95
CA ALA A 91 -12.21 8.76 -7.38
C ALA A 91 -12.06 7.30 -6.97
N ILE A 92 -12.28 7.01 -5.69
CA ILE A 92 -12.30 5.66 -5.15
C ILE A 92 -13.75 5.30 -4.87
N LYS A 93 -14.28 4.32 -5.60
CA LYS A 93 -15.63 3.79 -5.39
C LYS A 93 -15.52 2.42 -4.73
N ASN A 94 -16.26 2.23 -3.66
CA ASN A 94 -16.43 0.93 -3.00
C ASN A 94 -17.92 0.65 -2.80
N ILE A 95 -18.29 -0.62 -2.66
CA ILE A 95 -19.67 -1.03 -2.40
C ILE A 95 -19.73 -1.62 -1.00
N ASN A 96 -20.67 -1.15 -0.18
CA ASN A 96 -20.98 -1.81 1.08
C ASN A 96 -21.65 -3.16 0.76
N ARG A 97 -21.02 -4.26 1.12
CA ARG A 97 -21.49 -5.61 0.76
C ARG A 97 -22.69 -6.08 1.58
N ILE A 98 -23.04 -5.36 2.66
CA ILE A 98 -24.22 -5.63 3.49
C ILE A 98 -25.44 -4.91 2.90
N THR A 99 -25.29 -3.63 2.56
CA THR A 99 -26.42 -2.80 2.09
C THR A 99 -26.52 -2.69 0.58
N GLY A 100 -25.48 -3.04 -0.17
CA GLY A 100 -25.37 -2.83 -1.61
C GLY A 100 -25.07 -1.39 -2.03
N ASN A 101 -25.05 -0.44 -1.08
CA ASN A 101 -24.90 0.97 -1.40
C ASN A 101 -23.45 1.30 -1.82
N PRO A 102 -23.27 2.06 -2.93
CA PRO A 102 -21.96 2.57 -3.29
C PRO A 102 -21.56 3.73 -2.36
N ASN A 103 -20.27 3.80 -2.06
CA ASN A 103 -19.60 4.96 -1.48
C ASN A 103 -18.52 5.41 -2.47
N VAL A 104 -18.45 6.71 -2.73
CA VAL A 104 -17.46 7.31 -3.64
C VAL A 104 -16.70 8.40 -2.89
N ASN A 105 -15.40 8.20 -2.73
CA ASN A 105 -14.47 9.17 -2.18
C ASN A 105 -13.74 9.87 -3.32
N ILE A 106 -13.99 11.18 -3.48
CA ILE A 106 -13.39 12.00 -4.55
C ILE A 106 -12.31 12.88 -3.95
N GLY A 107 -11.19 12.99 -4.64
CA GLY A 107 -10.04 13.78 -4.20
C GLY A 107 -9.09 14.08 -5.35
N TYR A 108 -7.86 14.41 -4.98
CA TYR A 108 -6.78 14.61 -5.92
C TYR A 108 -5.46 14.07 -5.39
N ALA A 109 -4.56 13.72 -6.31
CA ALA A 109 -3.20 13.29 -6.01
C ALA A 109 -2.20 14.27 -6.63
N THR A 110 -1.34 14.85 -5.80
CA THR A 110 -0.32 15.81 -6.24
C THR A 110 1.04 15.12 -6.25
N PRO A 111 1.74 15.04 -7.40
CA PRO A 111 3.05 14.40 -7.43
C PRO A 111 4.07 15.19 -6.61
N GLU A 112 4.98 14.50 -5.93
CA GLU A 112 6.02 15.14 -5.11
C GLU A 112 6.96 16.00 -5.97
N ASN A 113 7.20 15.58 -7.21
CA ASN A 113 7.87 16.36 -8.25
C ASN A 113 7.50 15.81 -9.64
N SER A 114 7.96 16.50 -10.70
CA SER A 114 7.63 16.19 -12.09
C SER A 114 8.07 14.81 -12.60
N ARG A 115 8.88 14.05 -11.85
CA ARG A 115 9.36 12.71 -12.22
C ARG A 115 9.09 11.64 -11.16
N SER A 116 8.49 12.02 -10.02
CA SER A 116 8.26 11.10 -8.90
C SER A 116 7.01 10.24 -9.08
N SER A 117 7.10 8.94 -8.78
CA SER A 117 5.95 8.05 -8.62
C SER A 117 5.28 8.16 -7.24
N ILE A 118 5.78 9.08 -6.39
CA ILE A 118 5.23 9.42 -5.08
C ILE A 118 4.24 10.59 -5.25
N MET A 119 3.08 10.46 -4.63
CA MET A 119 1.96 11.38 -4.71
C MET A 119 1.37 11.64 -3.32
N ASP A 120 0.95 12.87 -3.08
CA ASP A 120 0.19 13.28 -1.89
C ASP A 120 -1.32 13.30 -2.23
N PHE A 121 -2.05 12.34 -1.67
CA PHE A 121 -3.49 12.17 -1.85
C PHE A 121 -4.25 13.00 -0.83
N LYS A 122 -5.27 13.73 -1.30
CA LYS A 122 -6.19 14.50 -0.46
C LYS A 122 -7.62 14.33 -0.96
N PHE A 123 -8.51 13.91 -0.06
CA PHE A 123 -9.94 13.78 -0.35
C PHE A 123 -10.70 15.08 -0.10
N THR A 124 -11.67 15.35 -0.97
CA THR A 124 -12.56 16.50 -0.87
C THR A 124 -13.42 16.36 0.37
N THR A 125 -13.32 17.35 1.27
CA THR A 125 -14.05 17.36 2.53
C THR A 125 -14.46 18.78 2.90
N ARG A 126 -15.41 18.91 3.82
CA ARG A 126 -15.80 20.20 4.43
C ARG A 126 -14.87 20.59 5.58
N PHE A 127 -14.03 19.68 6.04
CA PHE A 127 -13.08 19.97 7.11
C PHE A 127 -11.97 20.92 6.63
N PRO A 128 -11.44 21.78 7.52
CA PRO A 128 -10.24 22.55 7.24
C PRO A 128 -9.05 21.67 6.83
N ASP A 129 -8.17 22.20 5.98
CA ASP A 129 -7.01 21.49 5.42
C ASP A 129 -6.15 20.75 6.45
N VAL A 130 -5.97 21.33 7.63
CA VAL A 130 -5.17 20.73 8.71
C VAL A 130 -5.77 19.40 9.18
N ILE A 131 -7.10 19.33 9.24
CA ILE A 131 -7.85 18.14 9.65
C ILE A 131 -8.02 17.19 8.46
N ALA A 132 -8.19 17.72 7.24
CA ALA A 132 -8.34 16.91 6.03
C ALA A 132 -7.16 15.95 5.78
N ARG A 133 -5.94 16.34 6.18
CA ARG A 133 -4.73 15.51 6.10
C ARG A 133 -4.72 14.32 7.07
N LEU A 134 -5.57 14.35 8.10
CA LEU A 134 -5.70 13.28 9.08
C LEU A 134 -6.84 12.31 8.73
N LEU A 135 -7.58 12.58 7.65
CA LEU A 135 -8.66 11.69 7.22
C LEU A 135 -8.10 10.37 6.67
N PRO A 136 -8.79 9.25 6.91
CA PRO A 136 -8.44 7.97 6.29
C PRO A 136 -8.32 8.10 4.77
N GLY A 137 -7.25 7.55 4.20
CA GLY A 137 -6.96 7.62 2.78
C GLY A 137 -6.18 8.87 2.33
N SER A 138 -6.11 9.93 3.13
CA SER A 138 -5.22 11.06 2.86
C SER A 138 -3.78 10.70 3.23
N GLY A 139 -2.80 11.14 2.43
CA GLY A 139 -1.39 10.95 2.74
C GLY A 139 -0.52 10.61 1.53
N LYS A 140 0.70 10.15 1.79
CA LYS A 140 1.65 9.77 0.73
C LYS A 140 1.35 8.37 0.20
N TYR A 141 1.25 8.26 -1.11
CA TYR A 141 1.11 7.02 -1.86
C TYR A 141 2.19 6.96 -2.93
N GLN A 142 2.73 5.78 -3.18
CA GLN A 142 3.77 5.54 -4.15
C GLN A 142 3.40 4.38 -5.06
N VAL A 143 3.50 4.59 -6.37
CA VAL A 143 3.52 3.46 -7.31
C VAL A 143 4.94 2.88 -7.27
N LEU A 144 5.08 1.70 -6.67
CA LEU A 144 6.37 1.00 -6.58
C LEU A 144 6.75 0.37 -7.92
N TYR A 145 5.76 -0.18 -8.62
CA TYR A 145 5.92 -0.74 -9.95
C TYR A 145 4.58 -0.82 -10.68
N THR A 146 4.60 -0.68 -12.00
CA THR A 146 3.43 -0.95 -12.86
C THR A 146 3.90 -1.26 -14.26
N ASP A 147 3.17 -2.11 -14.97
CA ASP A 147 3.31 -2.26 -16.42
C ASP A 147 2.28 -1.43 -17.21
N TYR A 148 1.49 -0.62 -16.52
CA TYR A 148 0.41 0.27 -17.00
C TYR A 148 -0.81 -0.43 -17.60
N GLU A 149 -0.61 -1.60 -18.22
CA GLU A 149 -1.61 -2.32 -18.99
C GLU A 149 -2.30 -3.44 -18.21
N ASN A 150 -1.63 -4.02 -17.19
CA ASN A 150 -2.20 -5.15 -16.45
C ASN A 150 -2.32 -4.82 -14.97
N PHE A 151 -1.25 -4.35 -14.34
CA PHE A 151 -1.22 -4.15 -12.89
C PHE A 151 -0.42 -2.92 -12.44
N ALA A 152 -0.72 -2.46 -11.23
CA ALA A 152 0.08 -1.47 -10.50
C ALA A 152 0.18 -1.87 -9.03
N ILE A 153 1.37 -1.72 -8.45
CA ILE A 153 1.63 -1.90 -7.02
C ILE A 153 1.64 -0.52 -6.38
N LEU A 154 0.56 -0.21 -5.67
CA LEU A 154 0.42 1.01 -4.89
C LEU A 154 0.80 0.71 -3.45
N TRP A 155 1.54 1.62 -2.84
CA TRP A 155 2.03 1.47 -1.47
C TRP A 155 1.88 2.77 -0.71
N SER A 156 1.57 2.66 0.58
CA SER A 156 1.56 3.78 1.52
C SER A 156 2.15 3.34 2.84
N CYS A 157 2.79 4.26 3.55
CA CYS A 157 3.31 4.01 4.88
C CYS A 157 3.11 5.21 5.78
N GLY A 158 2.66 4.94 7.00
CA GLY A 158 2.48 5.91 8.07
C GLY A 158 3.36 5.56 9.26
N SER A 159 3.96 6.57 9.89
CA SER A 159 4.68 6.40 11.15
C SER A 159 3.71 6.22 12.31
N ILE A 160 3.98 5.25 13.18
CA ILE A 160 3.27 5.03 14.45
C ILE A 160 4.14 5.61 15.57
N GLY A 161 3.93 6.91 15.83
CA GLY A 161 4.76 7.65 16.78
C GLY A 161 6.24 7.64 16.36
N SER A 162 7.14 7.43 17.32
CA SER A 162 8.59 7.35 17.10
C SER A 162 9.13 5.91 17.05
N LEU A 163 8.29 4.91 17.34
CA LEU A 163 8.74 3.53 17.60
C LEU A 163 8.63 2.61 16.38
N GLY A 164 7.72 2.92 15.46
CA GLY A 164 7.47 2.06 14.31
C GLY A 164 6.72 2.74 13.19
N HIS A 165 6.36 1.95 12.21
CA HIS A 165 5.55 2.33 11.07
C HIS A 165 4.54 1.25 10.76
N SER A 166 3.54 1.60 9.96
CA SER A 166 2.64 0.65 9.32
C SER A 166 2.52 0.98 7.86
N ASP A 167 2.59 -0.05 7.03
CA ASP A 167 2.48 0.07 5.60
C ASP A 167 1.33 -0.75 5.04
N GLN A 168 0.85 -0.32 3.88
CA GLN A 168 -0.27 -0.92 3.18
C GLN A 168 0.08 -1.06 1.70
N ILE A 169 -0.23 -2.22 1.16
CA ILE A 169 -0.01 -2.57 -0.24
C ILE A 169 -1.38 -2.74 -0.89
N TRP A 170 -1.57 -2.17 -2.07
CA TRP A 170 -2.69 -2.47 -2.96
C TRP A 170 -2.14 -2.90 -4.30
N ILE A 171 -2.64 -4.03 -4.79
CA ILE A 171 -2.40 -4.53 -6.13
C ILE A 171 -3.61 -4.13 -6.97
N LEU A 172 -3.42 -3.11 -7.79
CA LEU A 172 -4.42 -2.64 -8.73
C LEU A 172 -4.30 -3.42 -10.03
N GLY A 173 -5.43 -3.77 -10.64
CA GLY A 173 -5.52 -4.46 -11.92
C GLY A 173 -6.39 -3.71 -12.92
N ARG A 174 -6.09 -3.82 -14.22
CA ARG A 174 -7.01 -3.38 -15.28
C ARG A 174 -8.24 -4.28 -15.39
N ASP A 175 -8.10 -5.52 -14.97
CA ASP A 175 -9.19 -6.48 -14.78
C ASP A 175 -9.44 -6.77 -13.31
N ARG A 176 -10.60 -7.37 -13.03
CA ARG A 176 -11.04 -7.69 -11.65
C ARG A 176 -10.24 -8.82 -10.99
N ASP A 177 -9.48 -9.56 -11.77
CA ASP A 177 -8.65 -10.69 -11.35
C ASP A 177 -7.46 -10.82 -12.33
N PHE A 178 -6.41 -11.52 -11.92
CA PHE A 178 -5.22 -11.75 -12.73
C PHE A 178 -5.11 -13.19 -13.19
N GLU A 179 -4.57 -13.37 -14.40
CA GLU A 179 -4.00 -14.65 -14.82
C GLU A 179 -2.78 -15.02 -13.96
N VAL A 180 -2.44 -16.31 -13.96
CA VAL A 180 -1.38 -16.88 -13.12
C VAL A 180 -0.03 -16.18 -13.37
N ASP A 181 0.31 -15.92 -14.63
CA ASP A 181 1.59 -15.30 -15.00
C ASP A 181 1.72 -13.86 -14.50
N VAL A 182 0.64 -13.07 -14.63
CA VAL A 182 0.59 -11.69 -14.12
C VAL A 182 0.72 -11.69 -12.60
N ARG A 183 0.00 -12.58 -11.91
CA ARG A 183 0.07 -12.72 -10.45
C ARG A 183 1.46 -13.14 -9.98
N SER A 184 2.10 -14.10 -10.66
CA SER A 184 3.47 -14.52 -10.36
C SER A 184 4.44 -13.34 -10.46
N LYS A 185 4.32 -12.54 -11.54
CA LYS A 185 5.14 -11.35 -11.74
C LYS A 185 4.95 -10.31 -10.63
N VAL A 186 3.71 -10.09 -10.18
CA VAL A 186 3.41 -9.21 -9.02
C VAL A 186 4.17 -9.70 -7.79
N TYR A 187 4.04 -10.98 -7.45
CA TYR A 187 4.67 -11.54 -6.24
C TYR A 187 6.20 -11.53 -6.31
N ASP A 188 6.78 -11.75 -7.48
CA ASP A 188 8.23 -11.63 -7.68
C ASP A 188 8.71 -10.18 -7.50
N VAL A 189 7.93 -9.18 -7.95
CA VAL A 189 8.25 -7.77 -7.69
C VAL A 189 8.18 -7.45 -6.21
N LEU A 190 7.14 -7.89 -5.50
CA LEU A 190 7.00 -7.68 -4.05
C LEU A 190 8.18 -8.28 -3.28
N LYS A 191 8.55 -9.54 -3.57
CA LYS A 191 9.70 -10.20 -2.94
C LYS A 191 11.02 -9.45 -3.17
N ARG A 192 11.25 -8.91 -4.38
CA ARG A 192 12.44 -8.08 -4.67
C ARG A 192 12.45 -6.74 -3.93
N LEU A 193 11.27 -6.24 -3.57
CA LEU A 193 11.11 -5.05 -2.74
C LEU A 193 11.13 -5.38 -1.23
N SER A 194 11.37 -6.66 -0.87
CA SER A 194 11.27 -7.15 0.50
C SER A 194 9.89 -6.89 1.13
N LEU A 195 8.83 -6.96 0.31
CA LEU A 195 7.44 -6.94 0.74
C LEU A 195 6.88 -8.35 0.65
N ASP A 196 6.36 -8.88 1.75
CA ASP A 196 5.83 -10.23 1.82
C ASP A 196 4.46 -10.35 1.11
N PRO A 197 4.33 -11.13 0.02
CA PRO A 197 3.05 -11.36 -0.64
C PRO A 197 2.01 -12.07 0.22
N GLU A 198 2.40 -12.83 1.25
CA GLU A 198 1.45 -13.54 2.13
C GLU A 198 0.56 -12.59 2.95
N ARG A 199 0.96 -11.32 3.04
CA ARG A 199 0.16 -10.24 3.63
C ARG A 199 -1.04 -9.82 2.79
N LEU A 200 -1.07 -10.22 1.52
CA LEU A 200 -2.13 -9.85 0.59
C LEU A 200 -3.34 -10.76 0.77
N ILE A 201 -4.51 -10.13 0.79
CA ILE A 201 -5.79 -10.80 0.67
C ILE A 201 -6.43 -10.44 -0.65
N ILE A 202 -7.08 -11.41 -1.26
CA ILE A 202 -7.85 -11.21 -2.50
C ILE A 202 -9.06 -10.35 -2.18
N SER A 203 -9.21 -9.24 -2.90
CA SER A 203 -10.33 -8.34 -2.74
C SER A 203 -11.61 -8.95 -3.29
N LYS A 204 -12.73 -8.59 -2.66
CA LYS A 204 -14.06 -9.14 -2.99
C LYS A 204 -14.65 -8.40 -4.19
N ASN A 205 -14.12 -8.66 -5.39
CA ASN A 205 -14.52 -8.00 -6.65
C ASN A 205 -15.36 -8.87 -7.59
N LYS A 206 -15.70 -10.08 -7.18
CA LYS A 206 -16.60 -10.96 -7.93
C LYS A 206 -18.04 -10.69 -7.48
N GLN A 207 -18.98 -10.71 -8.44
CA GLN A 207 -20.41 -10.51 -8.18
C GLN A 207 -20.72 -9.16 -7.52
N CYS A 208 -20.16 -8.10 -8.08
CA CYS A 208 -20.46 -6.75 -7.64
C CYS A 208 -21.92 -6.41 -7.94
N PRO A 209 -22.71 -5.94 -6.95
CA PRO A 209 -24.05 -5.44 -7.22
C PRO A 209 -23.99 -4.37 -8.32
N GLU A 210 -24.87 -4.46 -9.31
CA GLU A 210 -25.12 -3.32 -10.18
C GLU A 210 -25.60 -2.18 -9.28
N ALA A 211 -24.96 -1.02 -9.40
CA ALA A 211 -25.34 0.13 -8.60
C ALA A 211 -26.78 0.50 -8.97
N LEU A 212 -27.69 0.40 -7.99
CA LEU A 212 -29.08 0.86 -8.11
C LEU A 212 -29.13 2.37 -8.38
#